data_AF-A0AA48H8X3-F1
#
_entry.id   AF-A0AA48H8X3-F1
#
_cell.length_a   1.000
_cell.length_b   1.000
_cell.length_c   1.000
_cell.angle_alpha   90.00
_cell.angle_beta   90.00
_cell.angle_gamma   90.00
#
_symmetry.space_group_name_H-M   'P 1'
#
loop_
_entity.id
_entity.type
_entity.pdbx_description
1 polymer ?
#
loop_
_entity_poly.entity_id
_entity_poly.type
_entity_poly.pdbx_seq_one_letter_code
_entity_poly.pdbx_strand_id
1 'polypeptide(L)'
;MAISSKYFGKLHHKNGPANAFRHALWNYLIAKRCFAWSRNEESATQWAKRVTDWHEDSFPNKKLPKQMDLHNNEVGRFIYRQNADKAETEVIAKLKEMTGESIKINETSKLSNYKYQMVHIL
;
A
#
# COMPACT_ATOMS: atom_id res chain seq x y z
N MET A 1 4.20 11.54 2.59
CA MET A 1 5.16 11.04 1.57
C MET A 1 5.13 11.98 0.36
N ALA A 2 6.28 12.45 -0.13
CA ALA A 2 6.34 13.51 -1.16
C ALA A 2 5.60 13.17 -2.48
N ILE A 3 5.69 11.92 -2.95
CA ILE A 3 4.98 11.47 -4.16
C ILE A 3 3.46 11.52 -3.96
N SER A 4 2.95 11.06 -2.81
CA SER A 4 1.52 11.17 -2.49
C SER A 4 1.07 12.63 -2.34
N SER A 5 1.90 13.48 -1.74
CA SER A 5 1.62 14.93 -1.67
C SER A 5 1.55 15.58 -3.05
N LYS A 6 2.44 15.18 -3.97
CA LYS A 6 2.45 15.68 -5.35
C LYS A 6 1.14 15.36 -6.10
N TYR A 7 0.58 14.17 -5.91
CA TYR A 7 -0.61 13.73 -6.65
C TYR A 7 -1.93 14.03 -5.93
N PHE A 8 -1.94 14.06 -4.60
CA PHE A 8 -3.18 14.11 -3.81
C PHE A 8 -3.19 15.21 -2.73
N GLY A 9 -2.17 16.07 -2.69
CA GLY A 9 -2.08 17.13 -1.68
C GLY A 9 -2.17 16.57 -0.26
N LYS A 10 -3.03 17.13 0.59
CA LYS A 10 -3.26 16.65 1.96
C LYS A 10 -4.29 15.51 2.06
N LEU A 11 -4.95 15.10 0.97
CA LEU A 11 -6.01 14.09 1.02
C LEU A 11 -5.50 12.72 1.45
N HIS A 12 -4.23 12.42 1.21
CA HIS A 12 -3.61 11.17 1.64
C HIS A 12 -3.54 11.02 3.17
N HIS A 13 -3.79 12.06 3.97
CA HIS A 13 -3.86 11.96 5.43
C HIS A 13 -5.22 11.49 5.95
N LYS A 14 -6.22 11.37 5.08
CA LYS A 14 -7.57 10.88 5.42
C LYS A 14 -7.75 9.44 4.94
N ASN A 15 -8.69 8.68 5.50
CA ASN A 15 -8.94 7.28 5.13
C ASN A 15 -9.63 7.09 3.75
N GLY A 16 -9.35 7.94 2.76
CA GLY A 16 -9.89 7.86 1.41
C GLY A 16 -8.92 7.19 0.41
N PRO A 17 -9.24 7.18 -0.90
CA PRO A 17 -8.43 6.57 -1.94
C PRO A 17 -6.96 7.00 -1.95
N ALA A 18 -6.70 8.30 -1.70
CA ALA A 18 -5.35 8.84 -1.65
C ALA A 18 -4.46 8.22 -0.55
N ASN A 19 -5.07 7.74 0.54
CA ASN A 19 -4.35 7.01 1.58
C ASN A 19 -4.07 5.57 1.17
N ALA A 20 -5.00 4.91 0.49
CA ALA A 20 -4.76 3.60 -0.08
C ALA A 20 -3.55 3.62 -1.04
N PHE A 21 -3.49 4.61 -1.93
CA PHE A 21 -2.32 4.87 -2.78
C PHE A 21 -1.03 5.00 -1.98
N ARG A 22 -1.04 5.79 -0.91
CA ARG A 22 0.13 6.06 -0.07
C ARG A 22 0.67 4.77 0.55
N HIS A 23 -0.20 3.95 1.13
CA HIS A 23 0.19 2.69 1.78
C HIS A 23 0.72 1.66 0.76
N ALA A 24 0.03 1.50 -0.36
CA ALA A 24 0.47 0.61 -1.43
C ALA A 24 1.84 1.05 -2.01
N LEU A 25 1.99 2.34 -2.33
CA LEU A 25 3.25 2.87 -2.83
C LEU A 25 4.38 2.74 -1.79
N TRP A 26 4.11 3.02 -0.51
CA TRP A 26 5.11 2.89 0.54
C TRP A 26 5.65 1.46 0.66
N ASN A 27 4.77 0.45 0.69
CA ASN A 27 5.18 -0.96 0.74
C ASN A 27 5.93 -1.41 -0.52
N TYR A 28 5.49 -0.96 -1.71
CA TYR A 28 6.20 -1.20 -2.96
C TYR A 28 7.64 -0.65 -2.91
N LEU A 29 7.79 0.60 -2.47
CA LEU A 29 9.09 1.28 -2.45
C LEU A 29 10.06 0.65 -1.45
N ILE A 30 9.57 0.20 -0.28
CA ILE A 30 10.40 -0.54 0.70
C ILE A 30 10.88 -1.84 0.06
N ALA A 31 9.96 -2.66 -0.48
CA ALA A 31 10.32 -3.95 -1.07
C ALA A 31 11.34 -3.79 -2.21
N LYS A 32 11.12 -2.83 -3.13
CA LYS A 32 12.03 -2.56 -4.25
C LYS A 32 13.42 -2.13 -3.80
N ARG A 33 13.52 -1.25 -2.80
CA ARG A 33 14.82 -0.77 -2.29
C ARG A 33 15.54 -1.87 -1.52
N CYS A 34 14.84 -2.65 -0.71
CA CYS A 34 15.43 -3.75 0.05
C CYS A 34 15.90 -4.90 -0.85
N PHE A 35 15.24 -5.15 -1.98
CA PHE A 35 15.70 -6.13 -2.96
C PHE A 35 17.08 -5.81 -3.53
N ALA A 36 17.41 -4.53 -3.70
CA ALA A 36 18.76 -4.14 -4.14
C ALA A 36 19.86 -4.65 -3.19
N TRP A 37 19.51 -4.92 -1.93
CA TRP A 37 20.43 -5.36 -0.89
C TRP A 37 20.34 -6.88 -0.66
N SER A 38 19.12 -7.42 -0.50
CA SER A 38 18.93 -8.86 -0.24
C SER A 38 19.13 -9.72 -1.49
N ARG A 39 18.92 -9.17 -2.69
CA ARG A 39 18.80 -9.90 -3.97
C ARG A 39 17.81 -11.07 -3.90
N ASN A 40 16.88 -11.00 -2.96
CA ASN A 40 15.86 -12.02 -2.71
C ASN A 40 14.51 -11.30 -2.52
N GLU A 41 13.57 -11.59 -3.41
CA GLU A 41 12.24 -10.97 -3.45
C GLU A 41 11.43 -11.30 -2.19
N GLU A 42 11.50 -12.54 -1.72
CA GLU A 42 10.79 -12.98 -0.52
C GLU A 42 11.31 -12.24 0.71
N SER A 43 12.62 -12.20 0.93
CA SER A 43 13.22 -11.46 2.04
C SER A 43 12.86 -9.97 2.01
N ALA A 44 12.86 -9.36 0.82
CA ALA A 44 12.52 -7.95 0.67
C ALA A 44 11.03 -7.67 0.99
N THR A 45 10.12 -8.53 0.54
CA THR A 45 8.68 -8.39 0.83
C THR A 45 8.34 -8.72 2.28
N GLN A 46 8.99 -9.72 2.88
CA GLN A 46 8.85 -10.02 4.31
C GLN A 46 9.36 -8.87 5.18
N TRP A 47 10.48 -8.26 4.81
CA TRP A 47 10.99 -7.08 5.51
C TRP A 47 10.02 -5.89 5.41
N ALA A 48 9.50 -5.61 4.21
CA ALA A 48 8.50 -4.56 4.01
C ALA A 48 7.28 -4.77 4.92
N LYS A 49 6.75 -6.02 4.97
CA LYS A 49 5.67 -6.38 5.88
C LYS A 49 6.04 -6.12 7.33
N ARG A 50 7.17 -6.64 7.79
CA ARG A 50 7.62 -6.54 9.19
C ARG A 50 7.70 -5.08 9.66
N VAL A 51 8.33 -4.21 8.86
CA VAL A 51 8.50 -2.79 9.22
C VAL A 51 7.16 -2.06 9.22
N THR A 52 6.29 -2.31 8.23
CA THR A 52 5.01 -1.61 8.18
C THR A 52 4.00 -2.13 9.19
N ASP A 53 4.00 -3.43 9.49
CA ASP A 53 3.16 -3.98 10.56
C ASP A 53 3.59 -3.39 11.92
N TRP A 54 4.90 -3.32 12.18
CA TRP A 54 5.42 -2.66 13.37
C TRP A 54 5.01 -1.19 13.47
N HIS A 55 5.01 -0.45 12.35
CA HIS A 55 4.52 0.93 12.30
C HIS A 55 3.03 1.02 12.68
N GLU A 56 2.17 0.18 12.09
CA GLU A 56 0.73 0.17 12.41
C GLU A 56 0.41 -0.34 13.83
N ASP A 57 1.32 -1.11 14.44
CA ASP A 57 1.22 -1.54 15.84
C ASP A 57 1.70 -0.45 16.81
N SER A 58 2.75 0.28 16.45
CA SER A 58 3.35 1.33 17.29
C SER A 58 2.54 2.62 17.29
N PHE A 59 1.77 2.89 16.23
CA PHE A 59 0.92 4.07 16.08
C PHE A 59 -0.54 3.64 15.87
N PRO A 60 -1.20 3.12 16.92
CA PRO A 60 -2.49 2.46 16.77
C PRO A 60 -3.59 3.42 16.29
N ASN A 61 -4.31 2.98 15.25
CA ASN A 61 -5.51 3.61 14.73
C ASN A 61 -6.76 2.83 15.18
N LYS A 62 -7.96 3.34 14.89
CA LYS A 62 -9.20 2.56 15.03
C LYS A 62 -9.10 1.27 14.20
N LYS A 63 -9.82 0.23 14.61
CA LYS A 63 -9.76 -1.12 14.02
C LYS A 63 -9.92 -1.13 12.49
N LEU A 64 -10.96 -0.49 11.96
CA LEU A 64 -11.23 -0.47 10.52
C LEU A 64 -10.15 0.27 9.70
N PRO A 65 -9.72 1.51 10.05
CA PRO A 65 -8.57 2.15 9.42
C PRO A 65 -7.29 1.31 9.44
N LYS A 66 -6.97 0.69 10.58
CA LYS A 66 -5.80 -0.19 10.66
C LYS A 66 -5.90 -1.38 9.70
N GLN A 67 -7.07 -2.01 9.59
CA GLN A 67 -7.30 -3.10 8.64
C GLN A 67 -7.16 -2.64 7.18
N MET A 68 -7.67 -1.44 6.85
CA MET A 68 -7.51 -0.82 5.53
C MET A 68 -6.02 -0.56 5.22
N ASP A 69 -5.26 -0.01 6.17
CA ASP A 69 -3.84 0.29 6.01
C ASP A 69 -3.00 -0.98 5.83
N LEU A 70 -3.25 -2.02 6.63
CA LEU A 70 -2.61 -3.35 6.50
C LEU A 70 -2.91 -4.03 5.16
N HIS A 71 -4.16 -3.95 4.68
CA HIS A 71 -4.55 -4.50 3.39
C HIS A 71 -3.87 -3.77 2.23
N ASN A 72 -3.88 -2.43 2.22
CA ASN A 72 -3.22 -1.66 1.18
C ASN A 72 -1.69 -1.82 1.20
N ASN A 73 -1.10 -2.03 2.38
CA ASN A 73 0.29 -2.45 2.51
C ASN A 73 0.56 -3.79 1.81
N GLU A 74 -0.33 -4.78 1.97
CA GLU A 74 -0.24 -6.06 1.28
C GLU A 74 -0.36 -5.92 -0.24
N VAL A 75 -1.31 -5.10 -0.72
CA VAL A 75 -1.45 -4.77 -2.14
C VAL A 75 -0.15 -4.16 -2.69
N GLY A 76 0.50 -3.27 -1.94
CA GLY A 76 1.80 -2.71 -2.32
C GLY A 76 2.90 -3.77 -2.55
N ARG A 77 2.98 -4.76 -1.65
CA ARG A 77 3.91 -5.90 -1.81
C ARG A 77 3.53 -6.79 -2.99
N PHE A 78 2.24 -7.02 -3.20
CA PHE A 78 1.76 -7.77 -4.36
C PHE A 78 2.16 -7.08 -5.67
N ILE A 79 1.94 -5.76 -5.77
CA ILE A 79 2.34 -4.97 -6.94
C ILE A 79 3.84 -5.02 -7.17
N TYR A 80 4.66 -5.02 -6.11
CA TYR A 80 6.09 -5.22 -6.24
C TYR A 80 6.44 -6.55 -6.90
N ARG A 81 5.91 -7.68 -6.41
CA ARG A 81 6.19 -9.01 -6.99
C ARG A 81 5.79 -9.12 -8.46
N GLN A 82 4.70 -8.46 -8.85
CA GLN A 82 4.21 -8.51 -10.24
C GLN A 82 4.96 -7.55 -11.19
N ASN A 83 5.74 -6.61 -10.66
CA ASN A 83 6.32 -5.52 -11.46
C ASN A 83 7.75 -5.17 -10.96
N ALA A 84 8.51 -6.17 -10.52
CA ALA A 84 9.83 -5.97 -9.93
C ALA A 84 10.83 -5.38 -10.93
N ASP A 85 10.69 -5.75 -12.20
CA ASP A 85 11.48 -5.33 -13.37
C ASP A 85 11.07 -3.96 -13.94
N LYS A 86 9.85 -3.50 -13.64
CA LYS A 86 9.28 -2.26 -14.21
C LYS A 86 9.90 -0.99 -13.62
N ALA A 87 9.88 0.10 -14.39
CA ALA A 87 10.29 1.39 -13.88
C ALA A 87 9.36 1.87 -12.76
N GLU A 88 9.89 2.66 -11.81
CA GLU A 88 9.08 3.21 -10.71
C GLU A 88 7.93 4.09 -11.22
N THR A 89 8.16 4.81 -12.33
CA THR A 89 7.14 5.65 -12.99
C THR A 89 5.96 4.84 -13.53
N GLU A 90 6.20 3.68 -14.13
CA GLU A 90 5.16 2.77 -14.63
C GLU A 90 4.31 2.24 -13.48
N VAL A 91 4.96 1.83 -12.38
CA VAL A 91 4.23 1.33 -11.21
C VAL A 91 3.44 2.45 -10.52
N ILE A 92 3.99 3.67 -10.46
CA ILE A 92 3.24 4.83 -9.95
C ILE A 92 2.00 5.11 -10.80
N ALA A 93 2.09 5.02 -12.13
CA ALA A 93 0.93 5.19 -13.01
C ALA A 93 -0.14 4.12 -12.75
N LYS A 94 0.26 2.85 -12.66
CA LYS A 94 -0.62 1.73 -12.31
C LYS A 94 -1.29 1.89 -10.95
N LEU A 95 -0.54 2.29 -9.92
CA LEU A 95 -1.11 2.54 -8.59
C LEU A 95 -2.11 3.70 -8.61
N LYS A 96 -1.90 4.72 -9.45
CA LYS A 96 -2.90 5.80 -9.62
C LYS A 96 -4.19 5.30 -10.26
N GLU A 97 -4.11 4.45 -11.27
CA GLU A 97 -5.29 3.81 -11.89
C GLU A 97 -6.07 2.99 -10.86
N MET A 98 -5.38 2.11 -10.13
CA MET A 98 -5.95 1.31 -9.05
C MET A 98 -6.55 2.16 -7.92
N THR A 99 -6.11 3.41 -7.74
CA THR A 99 -6.68 4.33 -6.76
C THR A 99 -8.08 4.77 -7.18
N GLY A 100 -8.30 5.01 -8.47
CA GLY A 100 -9.60 5.34 -9.04
C GLY A 100 -10.60 4.18 -8.93
N GLU A 101 -10.11 2.95 -8.93
CA GLU A 101 -10.90 1.72 -8.80
C GLU A 101 -10.99 1.21 -7.35
N SER A 102 -10.49 1.98 -6.38
CA SER A 102 -10.45 1.53 -4.99
C SER A 102 -11.86 1.34 -4.42
N ILE A 103 -12.02 0.30 -3.60
CA ILE A 103 -13.33 -0.12 -3.09
C ILE A 103 -13.58 0.49 -1.72
N LYS A 104 -14.74 1.13 -1.57
CA LYS A 104 -15.20 1.62 -0.28
C LYS A 104 -15.61 0.45 0.61
N ILE A 105 -15.04 0.37 1.81
CA ILE A 105 -15.28 -0.69 2.79
C ILE A 105 -15.87 -0.14 4.09
N ASN A 106 -16.47 -1.03 4.86
CA ASN A 106 -17.02 -0.80 6.19
C ASN A 106 -16.71 -1.99 7.11
N GLU A 107 -17.22 -1.98 8.35
CA GLU A 107 -16.93 -3.02 9.35
C GLU A 107 -17.42 -4.43 8.99
N THR A 108 -18.39 -4.56 8.08
CA THR A 108 -18.91 -5.87 7.63
C THR A 108 -18.22 -6.39 6.38
N SER A 109 -17.34 -5.58 5.77
CA SER A 109 -16.64 -5.93 4.54
C SER A 109 -15.59 -7.01 4.80
N LYS A 110 -15.58 -8.06 3.96
CA LYS A 110 -14.57 -9.13 4.01
C LYS A 110 -13.40 -8.79 3.08
N LEU A 111 -12.28 -8.36 3.64
CA LEU A 111 -11.09 -7.94 2.87
C LEU A 111 -10.48 -9.06 2.00
N SER A 112 -10.72 -10.32 2.36
CA SER A 112 -10.35 -11.49 1.54
C SER A 112 -10.91 -11.42 0.11
N ASN A 113 -12.04 -10.73 -0.09
CA ASN A 113 -12.68 -10.58 -1.40
C ASN A 113 -11.97 -9.56 -2.29
N TYR A 114 -11.07 -8.74 -1.73
CA TYR A 114 -10.43 -7.61 -2.40
C TYR A 114 -8.90 -7.77 -2.46
N LYS A 115 -8.40 -9.02 -2.46
CA LYS A 115 -6.98 -9.37 -2.31
C LYS A 115 -6.02 -8.59 -3.23
N TYR A 116 -6.48 -8.21 -4.42
CA TYR A 116 -5.67 -7.49 -5.43
C TYR A 116 -6.15 -6.06 -5.69
N GLN A 117 -7.06 -5.55 -4.86
CA GLN A 117 -7.68 -4.25 -5.01
C GLN A 117 -7.39 -3.38 -3.80
N MET A 118 -7.17 -2.09 -4.03
CA MET A 118 -7.06 -1.12 -2.96
C MET A 118 -8.43 -0.86 -2.32
N VAL A 119 -8.43 -0.59 -1.02
CA VAL A 119 -9.65 -0.33 -0.25
C VAL A 119 -9.55 1.00 0.50
N HIS A 120 -10.68 1.67 0.69
CA HIS A 120 -10.77 2.94 1.41
C HIS A 120 -12.05 3.02 2.26
N ILE A 121 -12.14 3.97 3.19
CA ILE A 121 -13.29 4.13 4.11
C ILE A 121 -14.11 5.39 3.79
N LEU A 122 -13.46 6.44 3.27
CA LEU A 122 -14.10 7.72 2.95
C LEU A 122 -14.45 7.84 1.46
#